data_AF-A0A2S5DMC7-F1
#
_entry.id   AF-A0A2S5DMC7-F1
#
_cell.length_a   1.000
_cell.length_b   1.000
_cell.length_c   1.000
_cell.angle_alpha   90.00
_cell.angle_beta   90.00
_cell.angle_gamma   90.00
#
_symmetry.space_group_name_H-M   'P 1'
#
loop_
_entity.id
_entity.type
_entity.pdbx_description
1 polymer ?
#
loop_
_entity_poly.entity_id
_entity_poly.type
_entity_poly.pdbx_seq_one_letter_code
_entity_poly.pdbx_strand_id
1 'polypeptide(L)' 'MTGRERLIDRGVAVYRVGDVYEVDEHGAQIPEGERAKWFVSVLADSPLAATVRKIPLADTEDEAWELAAHHYEQG' A
#
# COMPACT_ATOMS: atom_id res chain seq x y z
N MET A 1 -3.06 9.07 -19.73
CA MET A 1 -2.44 8.69 -18.45
C MET A 1 -3.48 8.70 -17.36
N THR A 2 -3.91 7.52 -16.91
CA THR A 2 -4.88 7.31 -15.82
C THR A 2 -4.25 7.65 -14.46
N GLY A 3 -5.07 7.75 -13.41
CA GLY A 3 -4.58 7.99 -12.05
C GLY A 3 -3.57 6.94 -11.60
N ARG A 4 -3.82 5.67 -11.93
CA ARG A 4 -2.95 4.52 -11.62
C ARG A 4 -1.58 4.63 -12.31
N GLU A 5 -1.54 4.95 -13.61
CA GLU A 5 -0.27 5.09 -14.35
C GLU A 5 0.62 6.19 -13.73
N ARG A 6 0.03 7.31 -13.30
CA ARG A 6 0.77 8.39 -12.61
C ARG A 6 1.38 7.95 -11.29
N LEU A 7 0.68 7.10 -10.54
CA LEU A 7 1.17 6.59 -9.27
C LEU A 7 2.34 5.61 -9.48
N ILE A 8 2.22 4.74 -10.48
CA ILE A 8 3.30 3.83 -10.86
C ILE A 8 4.55 4.60 -11.28
N ASP A 9 4.42 5.64 -12.12
CA ASP A 9 5.55 6.50 -12.52
C ASP A 9 6.20 7.24 -11.34
N ARG A 10 5.44 7.46 -10.27
CA ARG A 10 5.93 8.04 -9.01
C ARG A 10 6.55 7.00 -8.06
N GLY A 11 6.68 5.75 -8.50
CA GLY A 11 7.25 4.65 -7.72
C GLY A 11 6.31 4.09 -6.65
N VAL A 12 5.00 4.26 -6.82
CA VAL A 12 3.98 3.63 -5.97
C VAL A 12 3.64 2.25 -6.51
N ALA A 13 3.59 1.28 -5.61
CA ALA A 13 3.15 -0.07 -5.88
C ALA A 13 2.08 -0.50 -4.87
N VAL A 14 1.33 -1.54 -5.21
CA VAL A 14 0.31 -2.16 -4.34
C VAL A 14 0.63 -3.64 -4.23
N TYR A 15 0.60 -4.17 -3.02
CA TYR A 15 0.86 -5.58 -2.74
C TYR A 15 -0.15 -6.13 -1.74
N ARG A 16 -0.38 -7.44 -1.82
CA ARG A 16 -1.13 -8.14 -0.78
C ARG A 16 -0.24 -8.40 0.42
N VAL A 17 -0.76 -8.24 1.64
CA VAL A 17 -0.01 -8.43 2.88
C VAL A 17 0.59 -9.84 2.94
N GLY A 18 -0.22 -10.86 2.69
CA GLY A 18 0.19 -12.26 2.78
C GLY A 18 1.21 -12.73 1.73
N ASP A 19 1.41 -11.95 0.67
CA ASP A 19 2.42 -12.22 -0.38
C ASP A 19 3.79 -11.67 0.00
N VAL A 20 3.84 -10.69 0.91
CA VAL A 20 5.07 -10.01 1.33
C VAL A 20 5.47 -10.38 2.76
N TYR A 21 4.50 -10.59 3.64
CA TYR A 21 4.71 -10.81 5.06
C TYR A 21 3.97 -12.05 5.56
N GLU A 22 4.68 -12.88 6.32
CA GLU A 22 4.10 -14.02 7.05
C GLU A 22 3.90 -13.71 8.54
N VAL A 23 4.75 -12.84 9.10
CA VAL A 23 4.75 -12.44 10.51
C VAL A 23 4.74 -10.92 10.64
N ASP A 24 4.21 -10.43 11.74
CA ASP A 24 4.20 -9.01 12.10
C ASP A 24 5.57 -8.56 12.67
N GLU A 25 5.65 -7.29 13.10
CA GLU A 25 6.87 -6.69 13.66
C GLU A 25 7.34 -7.35 14.97
N HIS A 26 6.48 -8.11 15.66
CA HIS A 26 6.80 -8.86 16.87
C HIS A 26 7.15 -10.32 16.57
N GLY A 27 7.14 -10.73 15.30
CA GLY A 27 7.37 -12.11 14.87
C GLY A 27 6.17 -13.03 15.08
N ALA A 28 4.99 -12.49 15.39
CA ALA A 28 3.76 -13.27 15.49
C ALA A 28 3.13 -13.47 14.11
N GLN A 29 2.46 -14.61 13.89
CA GLN A 29 1.81 -14.87 12.60
C GLN A 29 0.69 -13.86 12.33
N ILE A 30 0.70 -13.28 11.13
CA ILE A 30 -0.36 -12.36 10.70
C ILE A 30 -1.66 -13.18 10.51
N PRO A 31 -2.79 -12.76 11.11
CA PRO A 31 -4.08 -13.43 10.92
C PRO A 31 -4.46 -13.50 9.44
N GLU A 32 -5.13 -14.58 9.03
CA GLU A 32 -5.53 -14.80 7.63
C GLU A 32 -6.32 -13.61 7.04
N GLY A 33 -7.23 -13.03 7.82
CA GLY A 33 -8.00 -11.85 7.41
C GLY A 33 -7.13 -10.62 7.12
N GLU A 34 -6.05 -10.42 7.88
CA GLU A 34 -5.09 -9.32 7.64
C GLU A 34 -4.16 -9.66 6.45
N ARG A 35 -3.74 -10.92 6.33
CA ARG A 35 -2.96 -11.40 5.17
C ARG A 35 -3.72 -11.25 3.86
N ALA A 36 -5.04 -11.26 3.90
CA ALA A 36 -5.87 -11.11 2.72
C ALA A 36 -5.90 -9.67 2.17
N LYS A 37 -5.56 -8.67 2.98
CA LYS A 37 -5.63 -7.25 2.65
C LYS A 37 -4.51 -6.78 1.74
N TRP A 38 -4.69 -5.59 1.19
CA TRP A 38 -3.78 -4.91 0.28
C TRP A 38 -3.21 -3.64 0.92
N PHE A 39 -1.96 -3.34 0.60
CA PHE A 39 -1.27 -2.15 1.09
C PHE A 39 -0.53 -1.44 -0.03
N VAL A 40 -0.40 -0.13 0.14
CA VAL A 40 0.39 0.73 -0.75
C VAL A 40 1.83 0.74 -0.28
N SER A 41 2.77 0.69 -1.22
CA SER A 41 4.20 0.63 -0.98
C SER A 41 4.93 1.64 -1.86
N VAL A 42 6.07 2.13 -1.36
CA VAL A 42 7.03 2.98 -2.07
C VAL A 42 8.44 2.61 -1.63
N LEU A 43 9.45 3.03 -2.39
CA LEU A 43 10.84 2.92 -1.96
C LEU A 43 11.08 3.72 -0.66
N ALA A 44 11.97 3.23 0.20
CA ALA A 44 12.20 3.79 1.53
C ALA A 44 12.72 5.24 1.51
N ASP A 45 13.44 5.62 0.45
CA ASP A 45 13.96 6.96 0.19
C ASP A 45 13.00 7.85 -0.60
N SER A 46 11.81 7.34 -0.95
CA SER A 46 10.79 8.10 -1.65
C SER A 46 10.30 9.28 -0.80
N PRO A 47 10.11 10.47 -1.38
CA PRO A 47 9.48 11.60 -0.67
C PRO A 47 8.05 11.28 -0.22
N LEU A 48 7.46 10.22 -0.75
CA LEU A 48 6.11 9.75 -0.47
C LEU A 48 6.02 8.81 0.75
N ALA A 49 7.17 8.39 1.32
CA ALA A 49 7.21 7.39 2.39
C ALA A 49 6.39 7.81 3.63
N ALA A 50 6.37 9.10 3.97
CA ALA A 50 5.57 9.61 5.08
C ALA A 50 4.06 9.57 4.80
N THR A 51 3.65 9.71 3.53
CA THR A 51 2.25 9.66 3.10
C THR A 51 1.74 8.23 3.07
N VAL A 52 2.52 7.28 2.53
CA VAL A 52 2.13 5.86 2.47
C VAL A 52 1.79 5.28 3.83
N ARG A 53 2.55 5.63 4.87
CA ARG A 53 2.31 5.15 6.23
C ARG A 53 0.96 5.54 6.82
N LYS A 54 0.26 6.52 6.22
CA LYS A 54 -1.07 6.97 6.64
C LYS A 54 -2.19 6.30 5.86
N ILE A 55 -1.86 5.57 4.79
CA ILE A 55 -2.84 4.90 3.95
C ILE A 55 -3.26 3.60 4.66
N PRO A 56 -4.55 3.39 4.94
CA PRO A 56 -5.02 2.16 5.57
C PRO A 56 -4.88 0.96 4.63
N LEU A 57 -4.92 -0.25 5.20
CA LEU A 57 -5.06 -1.47 4.41
C LEU A 57 -6.43 -1.53 3.73
N ALA A 58 -6.46 -2.07 2.52
CA ALA A 58 -7.66 -2.21 1.70
C ALA A 58 -8.10 -3.69 1.58
N ASP A 59 -9.38 -3.92 1.33
CA ASP A 59 -9.91 -5.27 1.12
C ASP A 59 -9.67 -5.75 -0.32
N THR A 60 -9.46 -4.82 -1.26
CA THR A 60 -9.20 -5.13 -2.69
C THR A 60 -8.00 -4.36 -3.25
N GLU A 61 -7.41 -4.86 -4.34
CA GLU A 61 -6.32 -4.17 -5.04
C GLU A 61 -6.78 -2.81 -5.57
N ASP A 62 -7.98 -2.75 -6.17
CA ASP A 62 -8.52 -1.50 -6.73
C ASP A 62 -8.76 -0.45 -5.65
N GLU A 63 -9.29 -0.84 -4.49
CA GLU A 63 -9.45 0.05 -3.34
C GLU A 63 -8.10 0.58 -2.84
N ALA A 64 -7.04 -0.25 -2.80
CA ALA A 64 -5.71 0.23 -2.44
C ALA A 64 -5.18 1.29 -3.44
N TRP A 65 -5.47 1.15 -4.73
CA TRP A 65 -5.12 2.16 -5.73
C TRP A 65 -5.95 3.44 -5.57
N GLU A 66 -7.24 3.33 -5.25
CA GLU A 66 -8.10 4.49 -4.96
C GLU A 66 -7.64 5.24 -3.72
N LEU A 67 -7.29 4.52 -2.64
CA LEU A 67 -6.71 5.09 -1.43
C LEU A 67 -5.38 5.78 -1.71
N ALA A 68 -4.51 5.17 -2.51
CA ALA A 68 -3.29 5.83 -2.97
C ALA A 68 -3.61 7.16 -3.67
N ALA A 69 -4.48 7.13 -4.69
CA ALA A 69 -4.84 8.34 -5.43
C ALA A 69 -5.39 9.44 -4.50
N HIS A 70 -6.31 9.09 -3.60
CA HIS A 70 -6.90 10.03 -2.65
C HIS A 70 -5.84 10.71 -1.76
N HIS A 71 -4.90 9.95 -1.21
CA HIS A 71 -3.87 10.49 -0.32
C HIS A 71 -2.78 11.29 -1.06
N TYR A 72 -2.53 11.02 -2.34
CA TYR A 72 -1.53 11.74 -3.14
C TYR A 72 -2.06 12.98 -3.86
N GLU A 73 -3.37 13.10 -4.04
CA GLU A 73 -4.00 14.33 -4.58
C GLU A 73 -4.23 15.40 -3.50
N GLN A 74 -4.15 15.03 -2.22
CA GLN A 74 -4.34 15.92 -1.06
C GLN A 74 -3.02 16.38 -0.40
N GLY A 75 -1.87 15.94 -0.93
CA GLY A 75 -0.53 16.18 -0.36
C GLY A 75 0.32 17.19 -1.12
#